data_AF-A0AAJ6CHT2-F1
#
_entry.id   AF-A0AAJ6CHT2-F1
#
_cell.length_a   1.000
_cell.length_b   1.000
_cell.length_c   1.000
_cell.angle_alpha   90.00
_cell.angle_beta   90.00
_cell.angle_gamma   90.00
#
_symmetry.space_group_name_H-M   'P 1'
#
loop_
_entity.id
_entity.type
_entity.pdbx_description
1 polymer ?
#
loop_
_entity_poly.entity_id
_entity_poly.type
_entity_poly.pdbx_seq_one_letter_code
_entity_poly.pdbx_strand_id
1 'polypeptide(L)' 'MSQSSVAKKVTNWRKIVPVEVYPIVLLTGVALGGATWYLTRLARGSEVIWDKKVGNTSILTSEQPDALELC' A
#
# COMPACT_ATOMS: atom_id res chain seq x y z
N MET A 1 22.49 31.41 20.30
CA MET A 1 22.12 30.51 19.19
C MET A 1 23.20 29.43 19.11
N SER A 2 22.89 28.18 19.46
CA SER A 2 23.86 27.07 19.43
C SER A 2 23.36 26.01 18.44
N GLN A 3 24.11 25.80 17.35
CA GLN A 3 23.77 24.83 16.33
C GLN A 3 24.32 23.46 16.72
N SER A 4 23.47 22.59 17.27
CA SER A 4 23.81 21.19 17.53
C SER A 4 23.91 20.41 16.21
N SER A 5 25.09 20.43 15.59
CA SER A 5 25.39 19.66 14.39
C SER A 5 25.41 18.16 14.69
N VAL A 6 24.24 17.52 14.61
CA VAL A 6 24.12 16.06 14.62
C VAL A 6 24.83 15.52 13.38
N ALA A 7 25.99 14.91 13.57
CA ALA A 7 26.77 14.33 12.49
C ALA A 7 25.96 13.22 11.79
N LYS A 8 25.46 13.50 10.58
CA LYS A 8 24.86 12.47 9.72
C LYS A 8 25.94 11.44 9.39
N LYS A 9 25.92 10.30 10.08
CA LYS A 9 26.72 9.13 9.73
C LYS A 9 26.26 8.64 8.35
N VAL A 10 27.00 9.03 7.31
CA VAL A 10 26.74 8.58 5.94
C VAL A 10 27.08 7.11 5.83
N THR A 11 26.07 6.26 6.02
CA THR A 11 26.15 4.84 5.69
C THR A 11 26.45 4.71 4.20
N ASN A 12 27.57 4.09 3.84
CA ASN A 12 27.98 3.93 2.46
C ASN A 12 27.17 2.82 1.79
N TRP A 13 25.98 3.16 1.30
CA TRP A 13 24.99 2.26 0.68
C TRP A 13 25.59 1.38 -0.43
N ARG A 14 26.60 1.88 -1.15
CA ARG A 14 27.31 1.15 -2.22
C ARG A 14 28.04 -0.10 -1.74
N LYS A 15 28.32 -0.23 -0.43
CA LYS A 15 28.89 -1.44 0.18
C LYS A 15 27.82 -2.46 0.63
N ILE A 16 26.56 -2.03 0.78
CA ILE A 16 25.47 -2.85 1.31
C ILE A 16 24.69 -3.54 0.18
N VAL A 17 24.50 -2.84 -0.94
CA VAL A 17 23.88 -3.39 -2.16
C VAL A 17 24.91 -3.42 -3.29
N PRO A 18 25.63 -4.56 -3.46
CA PRO A 18 26.47 -4.79 -4.63
C PRO A 18 25.59 -5.03 -5.88
N VAL A 19 26.19 -4.90 -7.07
CA VAL A 19 25.46 -4.77 -8.35
C VAL A 19 24.60 -6.00 -8.70
N GLU A 20 25.03 -7.17 -8.24
CA GLU A 20 24.38 -8.47 -8.42
C GLU A 20 23.04 -8.56 -7.68
N VAL A 21 22.82 -7.71 -6.68
CA VAL A 21 21.62 -7.71 -5.82
C VAL A 21 20.55 -6.73 -6.33
N TYR A 22 20.89 -5.85 -7.29
CA TYR A 22 19.95 -4.92 -7.93
C TYR A 22 18.69 -5.59 -8.53
N PRO A 23 18.75 -6.71 -9.28
CA PRO A 23 17.53 -7.36 -9.79
C PRO A 23 16.60 -7.83 -8.66
N ILE A 24 17.15 -8.31 -7.54
CA ILE A 24 16.37 -8.78 -6.39
C ILE A 24 15.64 -7.61 -5.72
N VAL A 25 16.35 -6.50 -5.47
CA VAL A 25 15.79 -5.30 -4.85
C VAL A 25 14.74 -4.66 -5.76
N LEU A 26 14.98 -4.63 -7.08
CA LEU A 26 14.01 -4.13 -8.05
C LEU A 26 12.73 -4.96 -8.06
N LEU A 27 12.82 -6.29 -8.15
CA LEU A 27 11.65 -7.17 -8.13
C LEU A 27 10.90 -7.10 -6.80
N THR A 28 11.61 -7.06 -5.68
CA THR A 28 11.01 -6.90 -4.34
C THR A 28 10.29 -5.55 -4.22
N GLY A 29 10.90 -4.46 -4.71
CA GLY A 29 10.29 -3.13 -4.72
C GLY A 29 9.05 -3.06 -5.60
N VAL A 30 9.07 -3.69 -6.78
CA VAL A 30 7.90 -3.81 -7.68
C VAL A 30 6.80 -4.67 -7.03
N ALA A 31 7.13 -5.78 -6.39
CA ALA A 31 6.15 -6.64 -5.72
C ALA A 31 5.47 -5.94 -4.53
N LEU A 32 6.26 -5.33 -3.63
CA LEU A 32 5.72 -4.57 -2.49
C LEU A 32 4.95 -3.33 -2.95
N GLY A 33 5.46 -2.60 -3.95
CA GLY A 33 4.80 -1.44 -4.54
C GLY A 33 3.48 -1.80 -5.21
N GLY A 34 3.45 -2.86 -6.02
CA GLY A 34 2.27 -3.36 -6.70
C GLY A 34 1.22 -3.89 -5.71
N ALA A 35 1.62 -4.66 -4.70
CA ALA A 35 0.74 -5.11 -3.63
C ALA A 35 0.16 -3.92 -2.84
N THR A 36 0.99 -2.95 -2.46
CA THR A 36 0.54 -1.75 -1.73
C THR A 36 -0.39 -0.89 -2.57
N TRP A 37 -0.12 -0.74 -3.87
CA TRP A 37 -0.99 -0.03 -4.82
C TRP A 37 -2.34 -0.72 -4.97
N TYR A 38 -2.34 -2.05 -5.12
CA TYR A 38 -3.56 -2.85 -5.24
C TYR A 38 -4.40 -2.80 -3.96
N LEU A 39 -3.78 -2.96 -2.79
CA LEU A 39 -4.44 -2.77 -1.49
C LEU A 39 -5.00 -1.35 -1.34
N THR A 40 -4.26 -0.32 -1.76
CA THR A 40 -4.75 1.08 -1.76
C THR A 40 -5.90 1.29 -2.75
N ARG A 41 -5.96 0.53 -3.85
CA ARG A 41 -7.04 0.58 -4.83
C ARG A 41 -8.32 -0.11 -4.33
N LEU A 42 -8.17 -1.25 -3.64
CA LEU A 42 -9.25 -1.98 -2.96
C LEU A 42 -9.82 -1.19 -1.79
N ALA A 43 -8.96 -0.60 -0.96
CA ALA A 43 -9.30 0.25 0.19
C ALA A 43 -10.15 1.50 -0.12
N ARG A 44 -10.37 1.79 -1.41
CA ARG A 44 -11.19 2.90 -1.93
C ARG A 44 -12.49 2.42 -2.60
N GLY A 45 -12.80 1.13 -2.57
CA GLY A 45 -14.09 0.59 -3.01
C GLY A 45 -15.21 0.92 -2.02
N SER A 46 -16.45 0.99 -2.52
CA SER A 46 -17.64 1.24 -1.70
C SER A 46 -18.08 0.04 -0.85
N GLU A 47 -17.56 -1.16 -1.14
CA GLU A 47 -17.76 -2.40 -0.36
C GLU A 47 -17.07 -2.36 1.02
N VAL A 48 -16.20 -1.37 1.24
CA VAL A 48 -15.22 -1.40 2.33
C VAL A 48 -15.84 -0.93 3.65
N ILE A 49 -15.95 -1.84 4.62
CA ILE A 49 -16.63 -1.69 5.92
C ILE A 49 -16.18 -0.49 6.78
N TRP A 50 -15.03 0.14 6.48
CA TRP A 50 -14.55 1.33 7.19
C TRP A 50 -14.90 2.67 6.51
N ASP A 51 -15.66 2.68 5.41
CA ASP A 51 -16.13 3.93 4.81
C ASP A 51 -17.17 4.63 5.70
N LYS A 52 -16.76 5.76 6.30
CA LYS A 52 -17.59 6.56 7.20
C LYS A 52 -18.74 7.29 6.51
N LYS A 53 -18.87 7.21 5.19
CA LYS A 53 -20.08 7.66 4.47
C LYS A 53 -21.31 6.83 4.84
N VAL A 54 -21.12 5.57 5.26
CA VAL A 54 -22.14 4.71 5.88
C VAL A 54 -22.43 5.13 7.34
N GLY A 55 -22.41 6.44 7.60
CA GLY A 55 -22.73 7.04 8.90
C GLY A 55 -24.21 7.41 9.06
N ASN A 56 -24.99 7.40 7.96
CA ASN A 56 -26.42 7.70 7.97
C ASN A 56 -27.28 6.79 7.07
N THR A 57 -26.70 6.11 6.07
CA THR A 57 -27.39 5.05 5.32
C THR A 57 -27.09 3.68 5.93
N SER A 58 -27.88 3.34 6.95
CA SER A 58 -28.33 1.98 7.26
C SER A 58 -27.37 0.82 6.93
N ILE A 59 -26.83 0.21 7.99
CA ILE A 59 -26.80 -1.26 8.11
C ILE A 59 -28.04 -1.83 7.39
N LEU A 60 -27.89 -2.78 6.46
CA LEU A 60 -28.93 -3.36 5.56
C LEU A 60 -29.11 -2.74 4.15
N THR A 61 -28.03 -2.46 3.42
CA THR A 61 -28.04 -2.51 1.93
C THR A 61 -26.62 -2.83 1.44
N SER A 62 -26.35 -3.85 0.62
CA SER A 62 -27.17 -4.97 0.15
C SER A 62 -26.24 -6.20 -0.03
N GLU A 63 -26.66 -7.46 0.08
CA GLU A 63 -27.99 -8.09 -0.06
C GLU A 63 -28.61 -8.03 -1.48
N GLN A 64 -27.79 -7.76 -2.51
CA GLN A 64 -28.19 -7.74 -3.93
C GLN A 64 -27.00 -8.16 -4.84
N PRO A 65 -27.27 -8.72 -6.05
CA PRO A 65 -26.76 -10.06 -6.30
C PRO A 65 -26.05 -10.24 -7.66
N ASP A 66 -24.74 -10.43 -7.64
CA ASP A 66 -23.92 -10.59 -8.86
C ASP A 66 -23.61 -12.06 -9.24
N ALA A 67 -24.35 -13.03 -8.68
CA ALA A 67 -24.06 -14.46 -8.79
C ALA A 67 -25.16 -15.31 -9.47
N LEU A 68 -26.17 -14.69 -10.09
CA LEU A 68 -27.32 -15.40 -10.70
C LEU A 68 -27.76 -14.89 -12.08
N GLU A 69 -26.89 -14.21 -12.84
CA GLU A 69 -27.11 -13.91 -14.28
C GLU A 69 -25.92 -14.46 -15.10
N LEU A 70 -25.65 -15.75 -14.94
CA LEU A 70 -24.77 -16.55 -15.82
C LEU A 70 -25.49 -17.88 -16.17
N CYS A 71 -26.55 -17.74 -16.97
CA CYS A 71 -27.21 -18.78 -17.75
C CYS A 71 -27.19 -18.37 -19.23
#